data_AF-A0A072UZ05-F1
#
_entry.id   AF-A0A072UZ05-F1
#
_cell.length_a   1.000
_cell.length_b   1.000
_cell.length_c   1.000
_cell.angle_alpha   90.00
_cell.angle_beta   90.00
_cell.angle_gamma   90.00
#
_symmetry.space_group_name_H-M   'P 1'
#
loop_
_entity.id
_entity.type
_entity.pdbx_description
1 polymer ?
#
loop_
_entity_poly.entity_id
_entity_poly.type
_entity_poly.pdbx_seq_one_letter_code
_entity_poly.pdbx_strand_id
1 'polypeptide(L)'
;MLFNLAVDLLEPEQEYYLQPAGPGRSRNASSMCPVGFSFGGDHLWDRFSVFVAFSDGSIYVICPVVPFGSLFQCESLLEIYNDAHTFGLMSTNSVATSNATYAISWLEATFPELQNQEIEGDSLSFSRARAYAVFDASLVLQGPLRRVGQSGNEDSVGRSAECEGRAVSFLYNSVSKDSILVTAWSGGQLQIDALADEIQPVWSVGSPPRLRLDSRDDILGLAMICESIACSRMEKLDHNAWLGNPPPLLRLAIVDLALPRRAESGYNISLFIDTLMPERIYSLHDGGIDSIVLHFLPFTSQTNGKDDTMRTPSVHPVLNTCQNGSASEPSICGFVSLSDSFGYSWIVAVTLSQECVVLEMKTWDLLLPLSIDMEKKNIQSVGQSNERDIQPIISKELLSGPKEVLVPWASQSLRAVAADSIEGRSTLHQYFKLFHETYVEYAHKR
;
A
#
# COMPACT_ATOMS: atom_id res chain seq x y z
N MET A 1 12.12 -1.72 -12.97
CA MET A 1 13.37 -2.44 -12.63
C MET A 1 13.37 -2.67 -11.14
N LEU A 2 13.73 -3.87 -10.70
CA LEU A 2 13.90 -4.22 -9.28
C LEU A 2 15.37 -4.55 -9.06
N PHE A 3 15.94 -4.02 -7.99
CA PHE A 3 17.34 -4.20 -7.61
C PHE A 3 17.43 -4.94 -6.28
N ASN A 4 18.30 -5.94 -6.23
CA ASN A 4 18.64 -6.61 -4.99
C ASN A 4 19.90 -6.00 -4.40
N LEU A 5 19.71 -4.99 -3.55
CA LEU A 5 20.81 -4.21 -3.02
C LEU A 5 21.79 -5.03 -2.15
N ALA A 6 21.39 -6.22 -1.70
CA ALA A 6 22.27 -7.13 -0.97
C ALA A 6 23.19 -7.95 -1.89
N VAL A 7 22.84 -8.08 -3.17
CA VAL A 7 23.57 -8.91 -4.16
C VAL A 7 24.35 -8.03 -5.13
N ASP A 8 23.67 -7.11 -5.82
CA ASP A 8 24.28 -6.21 -6.80
C ASP A 8 23.57 -4.84 -6.80
N LEU A 9 24.36 -3.78 -6.72
CA LEU A 9 23.89 -2.38 -6.72
C LEU A 9 23.78 -1.79 -8.12
N LEU A 10 24.45 -2.40 -9.12
CA LEU A 10 24.59 -1.87 -10.47
C LEU A 10 23.66 -2.56 -11.45
N GLU A 11 23.42 -3.86 -11.26
CA GLU A 11 22.56 -4.65 -12.14
C GLU A 11 21.21 -4.95 -11.48
N PRO A 12 20.08 -4.73 -12.18
CA PRO A 12 18.78 -5.16 -11.68
C PRO A 12 18.71 -6.70 -11.64
N GLU A 13 17.97 -7.21 -10.66
CA GLU A 13 17.59 -8.63 -10.63
C GLU A 13 16.38 -8.90 -11.54
N GLN A 14 15.50 -7.91 -11.72
CA GLN A 14 14.30 -8.06 -12.56
C GLN A 14 14.02 -6.78 -13.35
N GLU A 15 13.76 -6.94 -14.65
CA GLU A 15 13.41 -5.86 -15.56
C GLU A 15 12.08 -6.15 -16.25
N TYR A 16 11.16 -5.17 -16.22
CA TYR A 16 9.86 -5.26 -16.86
C TYR A 16 9.69 -4.08 -17.80
N TYR A 17 9.64 -4.35 -19.10
CA TYR A 17 9.50 -3.37 -20.17
C TYR A 17 8.02 -3.25 -20.52
N LEU A 18 7.35 -2.24 -19.98
CA LEU A 18 5.90 -2.07 -20.10
C LEU A 18 5.52 -1.51 -21.48
N GLN A 19 4.62 -2.20 -22.19
CA GLN A 19 4.06 -1.75 -23.47
C GLN A 19 2.54 -1.59 -23.36
N PRO A 20 2.05 -0.45 -22.82
CA PRO A 20 0.63 -0.20 -22.68
C PRO A 20 -0.03 -0.03 -24.05
N ALA A 21 -1.18 -0.69 -24.27
CA ALA A 21 -1.95 -0.56 -25.49
C ALA A 21 -2.98 0.57 -25.33
N GLY A 22 -2.80 1.66 -26.08
CA GLY A 22 -3.79 2.75 -26.12
C GLY A 22 -5.06 2.33 -26.89
N PRO A 23 -6.28 2.63 -26.41
CA PRO A 23 -7.45 2.59 -27.26
C PRO A 23 -7.35 3.69 -28.33
N GLY A 24 -7.05 3.29 -29.57
CA GLY A 24 -7.14 4.16 -30.74
C GLY A 24 -5.83 4.84 -31.15
N ARG A 25 -5.61 4.85 -32.48
CA ARG A 25 -4.57 5.50 -33.29
C ARG A 25 -3.64 6.48 -32.56
N SER A 26 -2.34 6.16 -32.60
CA SER A 26 -1.22 7.12 -32.59
C SER A 26 -1.41 8.31 -31.63
N ARG A 27 -1.33 8.05 -30.32
CA ARG A 27 -1.11 9.14 -29.36
C ARG A 27 0.38 9.39 -29.21
N ASN A 28 0.76 10.67 -29.05
CA ASN A 28 2.15 11.07 -28.81
C ASN A 28 2.69 10.31 -27.57
N ALA A 29 3.93 9.82 -27.63
CA ALA A 29 4.58 9.16 -26.48
C ALA A 29 4.55 10.00 -25.18
N SER A 30 4.34 11.32 -25.30
CA SER A 30 4.17 12.26 -24.20
C SER A 30 2.81 12.20 -23.48
N SER A 31 1.81 11.46 -23.99
CA SER A 31 0.48 11.38 -23.36
C SER A 31 0.32 10.21 -22.37
N MET A 32 1.18 9.19 -22.47
CA MET A 32 1.17 8.00 -21.61
C MET A 32 2.52 7.87 -20.91
N CYS A 33 2.81 8.79 -19.99
CA CYS A 33 3.99 8.71 -19.15
C CYS A 33 3.60 8.07 -17.81
N PRO A 34 4.35 7.09 -17.28
CA PRO A 34 4.11 6.59 -15.93
C PRO A 34 4.32 7.74 -14.93
N VAL A 35 3.39 7.91 -14.00
CA VAL A 35 3.42 8.97 -12.99
C VAL A 35 3.67 8.43 -11.58
N GLY A 36 3.38 7.16 -11.36
CA GLY A 36 3.61 6.49 -10.09
C GLY A 36 3.35 5.00 -10.21
N PHE A 37 3.84 4.25 -9.24
CA PHE A 37 3.56 2.83 -9.09
C PHE A 37 3.40 2.50 -7.61
N SER A 38 2.72 1.40 -7.32
CA SER A 38 2.64 0.84 -5.98
C SER A 38 2.60 -0.68 -6.06
N PHE A 39 3.22 -1.33 -5.08
CA PHE A 39 2.95 -2.74 -4.82
C PHE A 39 1.54 -2.88 -4.24
N GLY A 40 0.92 -4.03 -4.49
CA GLY A 40 -0.35 -4.39 -3.86
C GLY A 40 -0.18 -4.82 -2.40
N GLY A 41 -1.30 -5.17 -1.79
CA GLY A 41 -1.43 -5.48 -0.36
C GLY A 41 -1.22 -6.96 -0.06
N ASP A 42 -1.56 -7.36 1.16
CA ASP A 42 -1.32 -8.72 1.63
C ASP A 42 -2.37 -9.75 1.18
N HIS A 43 -3.43 -9.31 0.50
CA HIS A 43 -4.54 -10.17 0.10
C HIS A 43 -4.24 -10.94 -1.19
N LEU A 44 -4.22 -12.28 -1.11
CA LEU A 44 -4.05 -13.18 -2.24
C LEU A 44 -2.95 -12.72 -3.22
N TRP A 45 -3.27 -12.60 -4.52
CA TRP A 45 -2.34 -12.20 -5.58
C TRP A 45 -2.01 -10.71 -5.60
N ASP A 46 -2.72 -9.84 -4.86
CA ASP A 46 -2.32 -8.43 -4.73
C ASP A 46 -0.89 -8.33 -4.17
N ARG A 47 -0.51 -9.30 -3.33
CA ARG A 47 0.84 -9.45 -2.76
C ARG A 47 1.95 -9.52 -3.78
N PHE A 48 1.66 -10.04 -4.97
CA PHE A 48 2.59 -10.16 -6.07
C PHE A 48 2.26 -9.20 -7.21
N SER A 49 1.43 -8.19 -6.96
CA SER A 49 0.97 -7.26 -7.99
C SER A 49 1.72 -5.93 -7.90
N VAL A 50 2.06 -5.38 -9.07
CA VAL A 50 2.57 -4.01 -9.19
C VAL A 50 1.63 -3.20 -10.06
N PHE A 51 1.00 -2.19 -9.45
CA PHE A 51 0.12 -1.25 -10.11
C PHE A 51 0.94 -0.07 -10.65
N VAL A 52 0.67 0.35 -11.88
CA VAL A 52 1.34 1.47 -12.54
C VAL A 52 0.29 2.41 -13.10
N ALA A 53 0.33 3.66 -12.65
CA ALA A 53 -0.54 4.71 -13.15
C ALA A 53 0.17 5.57 -14.20
N PHE A 54 -0.56 5.95 -15.23
CA PHE A 54 -0.09 6.83 -16.30
C PHE A 54 -0.76 8.20 -16.22
N SER A 55 -0.14 9.19 -16.87
CA SER A 55 -0.56 10.60 -16.86
C SER A 55 -1.97 10.85 -17.37
N ASP A 56 -2.52 9.95 -18.19
CA ASP A 56 -3.90 10.00 -18.69
C ASP A 56 -4.93 9.40 -17.70
N GLY A 57 -4.48 8.96 -16.52
CA GLY A 57 -5.32 8.34 -15.49
C GLY A 57 -5.62 6.86 -15.73
N SER A 58 -4.98 6.24 -16.74
CA SER A 58 -5.02 4.80 -16.92
C SER A 58 -4.14 4.09 -15.89
N ILE A 59 -4.63 2.95 -15.38
CA ILE A 59 -3.93 2.11 -14.41
C ILE A 59 -3.74 0.74 -15.05
N TYR A 60 -2.52 0.21 -14.96
CA TYR A 60 -2.18 -1.13 -15.40
C TYR A 60 -1.56 -1.93 -14.26
N VAL A 61 -1.56 -3.25 -14.38
CA VAL A 61 -1.02 -4.17 -13.38
C VAL A 61 -0.15 -5.22 -14.07
N ILE A 62 0.95 -5.59 -13.41
CA ILE A 62 1.71 -6.81 -13.71
C ILE A 62 1.64 -7.73 -12.49
N CYS A 63 1.37 -9.01 -12.72
CA CYS A 63 1.26 -10.03 -11.68
C CYS A 63 1.59 -11.40 -12.28
N PRO A 64 2.48 -12.22 -11.65
CA PRO A 64 3.13 -11.99 -10.36
C PRO A 64 4.55 -11.40 -10.46
N VAL A 65 4.91 -10.53 -9.52
CA VAL A 65 6.24 -9.95 -9.31
C VAL A 65 6.67 -10.20 -7.86
N VAL A 66 7.84 -10.79 -7.66
CA VAL A 66 8.37 -11.12 -6.33
C VAL A 66 9.86 -10.84 -6.27
N PRO A 67 10.37 -9.98 -5.39
CA PRO A 67 11.81 -9.78 -5.22
C PRO A 67 12.51 -11.08 -4.82
N PHE A 68 13.66 -11.41 -5.41
CA PHE A 68 14.31 -12.68 -5.11
C PHE A 68 14.87 -12.68 -3.68
N GLY A 69 14.69 -13.80 -2.99
CA GLY A 69 15.11 -13.97 -1.60
C GLY A 69 14.21 -13.31 -0.55
N SER A 70 13.12 -12.65 -0.95
CA SER A 70 12.11 -12.12 -0.02
C SER A 70 11.36 -13.24 0.73
N LEU A 71 10.88 -12.93 1.94
CA LEU A 71 10.23 -13.88 2.84
C LEU A 71 8.71 -13.66 2.86
N PHE A 72 7.96 -14.75 2.78
CA PHE A 72 6.50 -14.76 2.80
C PHE A 72 5.96 -15.78 3.79
N GLN A 73 4.84 -15.45 4.43
CA GLN A 73 4.18 -16.38 5.36
C GLN A 73 3.63 -17.58 4.60
N CYS A 74 3.94 -18.78 5.09
CA CYS A 74 3.51 -20.02 4.45
C CYS A 74 1.97 -20.13 4.39
N GLU A 75 1.26 -19.67 5.43
CA GLU A 75 -0.21 -19.68 5.45
C GLU A 75 -0.81 -18.88 4.28
N SER A 76 -0.31 -17.67 4.02
CA SER A 76 -0.77 -16.85 2.88
C SER A 76 -0.43 -17.49 1.53
N LEU A 77 0.73 -18.14 1.40
CA LEU A 77 1.08 -18.87 0.17
C LEU A 77 0.17 -20.08 -0.06
N LEU A 78 -0.15 -20.81 1.00
CA LEU A 78 -1.07 -21.96 0.94
C LEU A 78 -2.49 -21.52 0.59
N GLU A 79 -2.95 -20.37 1.08
CA GLU A 79 -4.23 -19.78 0.70
C GLU A 79 -4.30 -19.56 -0.82
N ILE A 80 -3.31 -18.87 -1.39
CA ILE A 80 -3.23 -18.60 -2.84
C ILE A 80 -3.13 -19.91 -3.64
N TYR A 81 -2.30 -20.85 -3.17
CA TYR A 81 -2.12 -22.14 -3.82
C TYR A 81 -3.43 -22.96 -3.85
N ASN A 82 -4.14 -23.02 -2.73
CA ASN A 82 -5.42 -23.73 -2.62
C ASN A 82 -6.52 -23.06 -3.45
N ASP A 83 -6.54 -21.72 -3.53
CA ASP A 83 -7.46 -20.98 -4.40
C ASP A 83 -7.25 -21.37 -5.87
N ALA A 84 -5.99 -21.37 -6.33
CA ALA A 84 -5.63 -21.76 -7.69
C ALA A 84 -6.06 -23.18 -8.05
N HIS A 85 -5.92 -24.13 -7.11
CA HIS A 85 -6.40 -25.50 -7.29
C HIS A 85 -7.94 -25.58 -7.32
N THR A 86 -8.60 -24.90 -6.39
CA THR A 86 -10.04 -25.06 -6.17
C THR A 86 -10.88 -24.33 -7.22
N PHE A 87 -10.52 -23.10 -7.55
CA PHE A 87 -11.32 -22.23 -8.43
C PHE A 87 -10.72 -22.11 -9.84
N GLY A 88 -9.40 -22.19 -9.96
CA GLY A 88 -8.71 -22.12 -11.24
C GLY A 88 -8.66 -23.47 -11.97
N LEU A 89 -7.97 -24.45 -11.39
CA LEU A 89 -7.70 -25.75 -12.03
C LEU A 89 -8.97 -26.57 -12.24
N MET A 90 -9.91 -26.55 -11.29
CA MET A 90 -11.20 -27.24 -11.40
C MET A 90 -12.24 -26.48 -12.22
N SER A 91 -11.89 -25.34 -12.82
CA SER A 91 -12.78 -24.57 -13.70
C SER A 91 -13.16 -25.36 -14.96
N THR A 92 -14.39 -25.15 -15.43
CA THR A 92 -14.85 -25.69 -16.73
C THR A 92 -14.33 -24.89 -17.92
N ASN A 93 -13.73 -23.71 -17.67
CA ASN A 93 -13.16 -22.87 -18.72
C ASN A 93 -11.67 -23.18 -18.93
N SER A 94 -11.30 -23.59 -20.15
CA SER A 94 -9.93 -23.98 -20.47
C SER A 94 -8.90 -22.85 -20.31
N VAL A 95 -9.30 -21.59 -20.49
CA VAL A 95 -8.42 -20.43 -20.26
C VAL A 95 -8.12 -20.28 -18.77
N ALA A 96 -9.14 -20.41 -17.92
CA ALA A 96 -8.97 -20.39 -16.47
C ALA A 96 -8.07 -21.52 -15.98
N THR A 97 -8.31 -22.75 -16.45
CA THR A 97 -7.46 -23.90 -16.14
C THR A 97 -6.01 -23.67 -16.58
N SER A 98 -5.80 -23.08 -17.77
CA SER A 98 -4.46 -22.79 -18.28
C SER A 98 -3.72 -21.76 -17.43
N ASN A 99 -4.37 -20.64 -17.11
CA ASN A 99 -3.78 -19.59 -16.26
C ASN A 99 -3.45 -20.12 -14.86
N ALA A 100 -4.37 -20.88 -14.27
CA ALA A 100 -4.16 -21.51 -12.97
C ALA A 100 -2.99 -22.52 -13.00
N THR A 101 -2.83 -23.27 -14.08
CA THR A 101 -1.69 -24.21 -14.25
C THR A 101 -0.36 -23.46 -14.24
N TYR A 102 -0.25 -22.33 -14.94
CA TYR A 102 0.94 -21.48 -14.90
C TYR A 102 1.16 -20.88 -13.50
N ALA A 103 0.09 -20.43 -12.84
CA ALA A 103 0.16 -19.88 -11.50
C ALA A 103 0.67 -20.89 -10.46
N ILE A 104 0.13 -22.11 -10.49
CA ILE A 104 0.57 -23.23 -9.63
C ILE A 104 2.04 -23.57 -9.92
N SER A 105 2.39 -23.72 -11.19
CA SER A 105 3.78 -24.02 -11.59
C SER A 105 4.75 -22.94 -11.12
N TRP A 106 4.35 -21.67 -11.22
CA TRP A 106 5.13 -20.54 -10.74
C TRP A 106 5.27 -20.53 -9.22
N LEU A 107 4.18 -20.77 -8.48
CA LEU A 107 4.18 -20.85 -7.02
C LEU A 107 5.11 -21.97 -6.53
N GLU A 108 4.99 -23.16 -7.10
CA GLU A 108 5.79 -24.31 -6.72
C GLU A 108 7.27 -24.12 -7.02
N ALA A 109 7.62 -23.48 -8.14
CA ALA A 109 9.03 -23.24 -8.47
C ALA A 109 9.64 -22.09 -7.65
N THR A 110 8.84 -21.06 -7.35
CA THR A 110 9.25 -19.91 -6.54
C THR A 110 9.32 -20.27 -5.05
N PHE A 111 8.41 -21.13 -4.59
CA PHE A 111 8.29 -21.60 -3.21
C PHE A 111 8.17 -23.13 -3.15
N PRO A 112 9.29 -23.87 -3.31
CA PRO A 112 9.27 -25.33 -3.41
C PRO A 112 8.75 -26.07 -2.17
N GLU A 113 8.67 -25.39 -1.03
CA GLU A 113 8.04 -25.91 0.17
C GLU A 113 6.55 -26.24 -0.05
N LEU A 114 5.89 -25.63 -1.04
CA LEU A 114 4.49 -25.94 -1.39
C LEU A 114 4.29 -27.34 -2.00
N GLN A 115 5.30 -27.89 -2.67
CA GLN A 115 5.22 -29.24 -3.26
C GLN A 115 5.39 -30.34 -2.21
N ASN A 116 6.25 -30.10 -1.23
CA ASN A 116 6.55 -31.06 -0.17
C ASN A 116 5.51 -30.89 0.94
N GLN A 117 4.38 -31.59 0.84
CA GLN A 117 3.32 -31.65 1.87
C GLN A 117 3.79 -32.24 3.23
N GLU A 118 5.07 -32.19 3.58
CA GLU A 118 5.57 -32.38 4.94
C GLU A 118 5.29 -31.11 5.78
N ILE A 119 4.02 -30.72 5.85
CA ILE A 119 3.54 -29.71 6.80
C ILE A 119 3.25 -30.43 8.13
N GLU A 120 4.24 -31.18 8.63
CA GLU A 120 4.20 -31.75 9.97
C GLU A 120 5.12 -30.93 10.88
N GLY A 121 4.50 -30.02 11.63
CA GLY A 121 5.06 -29.44 12.85
C GLY A 121 5.70 -28.06 12.69
N ASP A 122 5.01 -27.03 13.19
CA ASP A 122 5.47 -25.81 13.88
C ASP A 122 6.70 -25.02 13.37
N SER A 123 7.33 -25.37 12.24
CA SER A 123 8.73 -24.97 11.96
C SER A 123 8.96 -24.19 10.66
N LEU A 124 7.93 -23.88 9.87
CA LEU A 124 8.06 -22.96 8.73
C LEU A 124 6.99 -21.88 8.79
N SER A 125 7.24 -20.82 9.57
CA SER A 125 6.43 -19.61 9.52
C SER A 125 6.62 -18.82 8.22
N PHE A 126 7.76 -19.00 7.53
CA PHE A 126 8.08 -18.28 6.31
C PHE A 126 8.76 -19.16 5.24
N SER A 127 8.41 -18.94 3.98
CA SER A 127 9.12 -19.45 2.80
C SER A 127 9.87 -18.31 2.10
N ARG A 128 10.99 -18.64 1.45
CA ARG A 128 11.85 -17.70 0.74
C ARG A 128 11.64 -17.83 -0.76
N ALA A 129 11.31 -16.71 -1.41
CA ALA A 129 11.14 -16.67 -2.86
C ALA A 129 12.45 -17.00 -3.59
N ARG A 130 12.43 -18.04 -4.42
CA ARG A 130 13.52 -18.39 -5.33
C ARG A 130 13.38 -17.62 -6.64
N ALA A 131 14.51 -17.38 -7.30
CA ALA A 131 14.50 -16.79 -8.62
C ALA A 131 13.87 -17.76 -9.63
N TYR A 132 12.76 -17.36 -10.24
CA TYR A 132 12.04 -18.19 -11.19
C TYR A 132 11.36 -17.35 -12.27
N ALA A 133 11.32 -17.90 -13.48
CA ALA A 133 10.58 -17.37 -14.62
C ALA A 133 10.07 -18.53 -15.47
N VAL A 134 8.88 -18.36 -16.06
CA VAL A 134 8.37 -19.31 -17.05
C VAL A 134 9.13 -19.11 -18.37
N PHE A 135 9.83 -20.14 -18.85
CA PHE A 135 10.82 -20.01 -19.93
C PHE A 135 10.26 -19.53 -21.28
N ASP A 136 9.01 -19.84 -21.60
CA ASP A 136 8.37 -19.50 -22.87
C ASP A 136 7.27 -18.43 -22.71
N ALA A 137 7.16 -17.79 -21.54
CA ALA A 137 6.09 -16.85 -21.26
C ALA A 137 6.52 -15.65 -20.41
N SER A 138 6.13 -14.46 -20.84
CA SER A 138 6.35 -13.18 -20.14
C SER A 138 5.06 -12.72 -19.47
N LEU A 139 5.15 -11.91 -18.44
CA LEU A 139 3.96 -11.34 -17.80
C LEU A 139 3.19 -10.43 -18.77
N VAL A 140 1.87 -10.52 -18.72
CA VAL A 140 0.98 -9.59 -19.43
C VAL A 140 0.88 -8.28 -18.65
N LEU A 141 0.87 -7.15 -19.37
CA LEU A 141 0.50 -5.86 -18.81
C LEU A 141 -1.02 -5.73 -18.81
N GLN A 142 -1.63 -6.08 -17.68
CA GLN A 142 -3.09 -6.11 -17.52
C GLN A 142 -3.63 -4.68 -17.42
N GLY A 143 -4.51 -4.28 -18.34
CA GLY A 143 -5.16 -2.99 -18.31
C GLY A 143 -5.41 -2.37 -19.69
N PRO A 144 -5.92 -1.12 -19.74
CA PRO A 144 -6.20 -0.27 -18.58
C PRO A 144 -7.35 -0.82 -17.73
N LEU A 145 -7.23 -0.77 -16.40
CA LEU A 145 -8.30 -1.16 -15.49
C LEU A 145 -9.55 -0.32 -15.77
N ARG A 146 -10.70 -0.99 -15.99
CA ARG A 146 -11.93 -0.33 -16.45
C ARG A 146 -12.81 0.02 -15.28
N ARG A 147 -13.38 1.24 -15.27
CA ARG A 147 -14.36 1.62 -14.26
C ARG A 147 -15.75 1.13 -14.65
N VAL A 148 -16.49 0.61 -13.68
CA VAL A 148 -17.87 0.17 -13.89
C VAL A 148 -18.68 1.37 -14.41
N GLY A 149 -19.40 1.19 -15.52
CA GLY A 149 -20.21 2.23 -16.16
C GLY A 149 -19.52 3.08 -17.24
N GLN A 150 -18.22 2.92 -17.51
CA GLN A 150 -17.50 3.61 -18.61
C GLN A 150 -17.70 2.95 -20.00
N SER A 151 -18.85 2.32 -20.26
CA SER A 151 -19.10 1.67 -21.56
C SER A 151 -19.48 2.69 -22.65
N GLY A 152 -18.47 3.19 -23.37
CA GLY A 152 -18.45 3.44 -24.82
C GLY A 152 -19.57 4.21 -25.54
N ASN A 153 -20.58 4.75 -24.86
CA ASN A 153 -21.62 5.54 -25.48
C ASN A 153 -21.37 7.02 -25.14
N GLU A 154 -20.71 7.73 -26.04
CA GLU A 154 -20.52 9.19 -25.94
C GLU A 154 -21.85 9.97 -25.93
N ASP A 155 -22.98 9.30 -26.14
CA ASP A 155 -24.32 9.85 -26.04
C ASP A 155 -25.08 9.23 -24.86
N SER A 156 -24.82 9.69 -23.64
CA SER A 156 -25.81 9.58 -22.56
C SER A 156 -25.67 10.68 -21.50
N VAL A 157 -26.81 11.28 -21.17
CA VAL A 157 -26.99 12.37 -20.23
C VAL A 157 -26.52 11.94 -18.84
N GLY A 158 -25.36 12.45 -18.43
CA GLY A 158 -24.77 12.20 -17.12
C GLY A 158 -23.27 11.97 -17.20
N ARG A 159 -22.51 12.99 -17.63
CA ARG A 159 -21.04 12.98 -17.44
C ARG A 159 -20.79 12.75 -15.95
N SER A 160 -20.34 11.55 -15.57
CA SER A 160 -19.69 11.36 -14.27
C SER A 160 -18.58 12.39 -14.22
N ALA A 161 -18.48 13.17 -13.13
CA ALA A 161 -17.48 14.23 -13.03
C ALA A 161 -16.11 13.67 -13.45
N GLU A 162 -15.52 14.25 -14.49
CA GLU A 162 -14.19 13.87 -14.94
C GLU A 162 -13.18 14.68 -14.15
N CYS A 163 -12.09 14.04 -13.74
CA CYS A 163 -11.04 14.74 -13.05
C CYS A 163 -10.28 15.65 -14.03
N GLU A 164 -9.94 16.86 -13.58
CA GLU A 164 -9.30 17.86 -14.43
C GLU A 164 -7.78 17.69 -14.49
N GLY A 165 -7.21 17.92 -15.67
CA GLY A 165 -5.77 17.88 -15.90
C GLY A 165 -5.23 16.46 -16.12
N ARG A 166 -4.01 16.22 -15.63
CA ARG A 166 -3.31 14.92 -15.76
C ARG A 166 -3.14 14.27 -14.40
N ALA A 167 -3.02 12.94 -14.36
CA ALA A 167 -2.60 12.26 -13.15
C ALA A 167 -1.17 12.71 -12.77
N VAL A 168 -0.92 12.89 -11.48
CA VAL A 168 0.37 13.36 -10.94
C VAL A 168 0.93 12.49 -9.83
N SER A 169 0.09 11.72 -9.14
CA SER A 169 0.51 10.76 -8.12
C SER A 169 -0.49 9.60 -8.03
N PHE A 170 -0.01 8.47 -7.53
CA PHE A 170 -0.77 7.24 -7.39
C PHE A 170 -0.42 6.57 -6.08
N LEU A 171 -1.43 6.01 -5.42
CA LEU A 171 -1.29 5.26 -4.17
C LEU A 171 -2.22 4.06 -4.21
N TYR A 172 -1.70 2.88 -3.86
CA TYR A 172 -2.51 1.73 -3.47
C TYR A 172 -2.53 1.64 -1.95
N ASN A 173 -3.66 1.23 -1.39
CA ASN A 173 -3.79 0.94 0.03
C ASN A 173 -4.73 -0.25 0.26
N SER A 174 -4.36 -1.13 1.19
CA SER A 174 -5.21 -2.25 1.61
C SER A 174 -5.88 -1.88 2.93
N VAL A 175 -7.21 -1.88 2.94
CA VAL A 175 -8.00 -1.60 4.15
C VAL A 175 -8.86 -2.81 4.45
N SER A 176 -8.42 -3.64 5.39
CA SER A 176 -9.06 -4.93 5.69
C SER A 176 -9.19 -5.78 4.41
N LYS A 177 -10.39 -5.89 3.82
CA LYS A 177 -10.66 -6.67 2.60
C LYS A 177 -10.70 -5.82 1.33
N ASP A 178 -10.66 -4.49 1.46
CA ASP A 178 -10.76 -3.58 0.32
C ASP A 178 -9.39 -3.17 -0.18
N SER A 179 -9.18 -3.32 -1.48
CA SER A 179 -8.03 -2.79 -2.20
C SER A 179 -8.38 -1.44 -2.83
N ILE A 180 -7.79 -0.37 -2.32
CA ILE A 180 -8.11 1.02 -2.67
C ILE A 180 -7.02 1.59 -3.55
N LEU A 181 -7.42 2.23 -4.65
CA LEU A 181 -6.54 2.95 -5.57
C LEU A 181 -6.89 4.43 -5.55
N VAL A 182 -5.89 5.27 -5.27
CA VAL A 182 -6.05 6.72 -5.23
C VAL A 182 -5.17 7.34 -6.31
N THR A 183 -5.80 8.06 -7.24
CA THR A 183 -5.11 8.84 -8.28
C THR A 183 -5.28 10.32 -7.98
N ALA A 184 -4.18 11.04 -7.79
CA ALA A 184 -4.20 12.49 -7.67
C ALA A 184 -4.07 13.14 -9.05
N TRP A 185 -4.86 14.18 -9.28
CA TRP A 185 -4.93 14.92 -10.53
C TRP A 185 -4.42 16.34 -10.38
N SER A 186 -3.74 16.85 -11.40
CA SER A 186 -3.16 18.19 -11.41
C SER A 186 -4.19 19.31 -11.28
N GLY A 187 -5.47 19.02 -11.48
CA GLY A 187 -6.58 19.94 -11.21
C GLY A 187 -6.90 20.15 -9.72
N GLY A 188 -6.25 19.43 -8.80
CA GLY A 188 -6.55 19.52 -7.36
C GLY A 188 -7.60 18.52 -6.88
N GLN A 189 -7.79 17.43 -7.63
CA GLN A 189 -8.79 16.40 -7.32
C GLN A 189 -8.12 15.06 -7.04
N LEU A 190 -8.69 14.30 -6.12
CA LEU A 190 -8.35 12.89 -5.89
C LEU A 190 -9.48 12.02 -6.41
N GLN A 191 -9.13 11.04 -7.23
CA GLN A 191 -10.04 9.98 -7.62
C GLN A 191 -9.75 8.74 -6.79
N ILE A 192 -10.77 8.24 -6.09
CA ILE A 192 -10.68 7.10 -5.18
C ILE A 192 -11.53 5.99 -5.78
N ASP A 193 -10.87 4.92 -6.21
CA ASP A 193 -11.46 3.73 -6.77
C ASP A 193 -11.16 2.53 -5.84
N ALA A 194 -12.01 1.50 -5.83
CA ALA A 194 -11.73 0.20 -5.22
C ALA A 194 -11.66 -0.88 -6.30
N LEU A 195 -10.82 -1.90 -6.12
CA LEU A 195 -10.92 -3.12 -6.92
C LEU A 195 -12.24 -3.81 -6.59
N ALA A 196 -13.03 -4.14 -7.60
CA ALA A 196 -14.29 -4.86 -7.41
C ALA A 196 -14.12 -6.38 -7.46
N ASP A 197 -12.94 -6.86 -7.84
CA ASP A 197 -12.59 -8.27 -7.97
C ASP A 197 -11.08 -8.44 -7.77
N GLU A 198 -10.64 -9.67 -7.56
CA GLU A 198 -9.25 -10.02 -7.27
C GLU A 198 -8.35 -9.91 -8.51
N ILE A 199 -7.10 -9.48 -8.31
CA ILE A 199 -6.09 -9.59 -9.36
C ILE A 199 -5.73 -11.06 -9.57
N GLN A 200 -5.58 -11.46 -10.83
CA GLN A 200 -5.14 -12.81 -11.17
C GLN A 200 -3.82 -12.73 -11.95
N PRO A 201 -2.93 -13.71 -11.81
CA PRO A 201 -1.66 -13.73 -12.53
C PRO A 201 -1.89 -14.12 -14.00
N VAL A 202 -1.21 -13.45 -14.93
CA VAL A 202 -1.42 -13.65 -16.37
C VAL A 202 -0.09 -13.62 -17.13
N TRP A 203 0.12 -14.66 -17.96
CA TRP A 203 1.27 -14.82 -18.82
C TRP A 203 0.89 -14.80 -20.31
N SER A 204 1.79 -14.28 -21.13
CA SER A 204 1.71 -14.32 -22.59
C SER A 204 2.65 -15.39 -23.12
N VAL A 205 2.07 -16.52 -23.55
CA VAL A 205 2.82 -17.67 -24.09
C VAL A 205 3.43 -17.32 -25.45
N GLY A 206 4.64 -17.83 -25.70
CA GLY A 206 5.40 -17.53 -26.92
C GLY A 206 6.22 -16.24 -26.82
N SER A 207 6.25 -15.62 -25.65
CA SER A 207 7.04 -14.41 -25.35
C SER A 207 8.09 -14.74 -24.29
N PRO A 208 9.23 -15.37 -24.64
CA PRO A 208 10.21 -15.83 -23.67
C PRO A 208 10.91 -14.65 -22.95
N PRO A 209 11.10 -14.71 -21.61
CA PRO A 209 11.95 -13.77 -20.89
C PRO A 209 13.41 -13.91 -21.33
N ARG A 210 14.19 -12.84 -21.15
CA ARG A 210 15.66 -12.92 -21.20
C ARG A 210 16.18 -13.25 -19.81
N LEU A 211 16.96 -14.31 -19.70
CA LEU A 211 17.51 -14.79 -18.44
C LEU A 211 19.02 -14.55 -18.39
N ARG A 212 19.50 -14.09 -17.24
CA ARG A 212 20.90 -14.10 -16.87
C ARG A 212 21.11 -15.26 -15.91
N LEU A 213 21.91 -16.24 -16.32
CA LEU A 213 22.18 -17.46 -15.55
C LEU A 213 23.62 -17.45 -15.02
N ASP A 214 23.85 -18.16 -13.91
CA ASP A 214 25.19 -18.47 -13.45
C ASP A 214 25.75 -19.76 -14.09
N SER A 215 26.92 -20.21 -13.64
CA SER A 215 27.55 -21.44 -14.13
C SER A 215 26.81 -22.75 -13.80
N ARG A 216 25.79 -22.69 -12.93
CA ARG A 216 24.98 -23.83 -12.45
C ARG A 216 23.57 -23.80 -13.04
N ASP A 217 23.33 -22.91 -14.01
CA ASP A 217 22.02 -22.61 -14.59
C ASP A 217 21.02 -22.01 -13.58
N ASP A 218 21.51 -21.45 -12.46
CA ASP A 218 20.68 -20.70 -11.51
C ASP A 218 20.37 -19.29 -12.07
N ILE A 219 19.12 -18.84 -11.93
CA ILE A 219 18.70 -17.51 -12.41
C ILE A 219 19.29 -16.42 -11.50
N LEU A 220 20.15 -15.57 -12.07
CA LEU A 220 20.69 -14.35 -11.45
C LEU A 220 19.88 -13.10 -11.78
N GLY A 221 19.10 -13.15 -12.85
CA GLY A 221 18.22 -12.06 -13.22
C GLY A 221 17.34 -12.38 -14.42
N LEU A 222 16.25 -11.63 -14.55
CA LEU A 222 15.31 -11.76 -15.68
C LEU A 222 14.94 -10.40 -16.25
N ALA A 223 14.59 -10.40 -17.53
CA ALA A 223 14.00 -9.26 -18.22
C ALA A 223 12.83 -9.73 -19.09
N MET A 224 11.68 -9.06 -18.96
CA MET A 224 10.44 -9.38 -19.67
C MET A 224 9.90 -8.17 -20.41
N ILE A 225 9.34 -8.40 -21.60
CA ILE A 225 8.49 -7.41 -22.27
C ILE A 225 7.05 -7.70 -21.87
N CYS A 226 6.42 -6.73 -21.22
CA CYS A 226 5.05 -6.84 -20.74
C CYS A 226 4.13 -6.11 -21.68
N GLU A 227 3.58 -6.84 -22.66
CA GLU A 227 2.64 -6.31 -23.63
C GLU A 227 1.22 -6.31 -23.06
N SER A 228 0.48 -5.24 -23.36
CA SER A 228 -0.94 -5.16 -23.04
C SER A 228 -1.76 -5.87 -24.10
N ILE A 229 -2.69 -6.72 -23.66
CA ILE A 229 -3.60 -7.41 -24.58
C ILE A 229 -4.68 -6.40 -24.99
N ALA A 230 -4.72 -6.05 -26.28
CA ALA A 230 -5.75 -5.18 -26.84
C ALA A 230 -7.14 -5.77 -26.57
N CYS A 231 -7.90 -5.13 -25.70
CA CYS A 231 -9.23 -5.56 -25.28
C CYS A 231 -10.28 -5.25 -26.38
N SER A 232 -10.14 -5.85 -27.57
CA SER A 232 -10.98 -5.59 -28.74
C SER A 232 -12.22 -6.49 -28.84
N ARG A 233 -12.54 -7.29 -27.81
CA ARG A 233 -13.62 -8.30 -27.87
C ARG A 233 -14.46 -8.49 -26.59
N MET A 234 -14.34 -7.64 -25.58
CA MET A 234 -15.08 -7.84 -24.32
C MET A 234 -16.34 -6.98 -24.25
N GLU A 235 -17.34 -7.31 -25.08
CA GLU A 235 -18.73 -6.80 -24.93
C GLU A 235 -19.53 -7.58 -23.86
N LYS A 236 -18.94 -8.66 -23.32
CA LYS A 236 -19.39 -9.34 -22.10
C LYS A 236 -18.17 -9.65 -21.27
N LEU A 237 -17.92 -8.87 -20.21
CA LEU A 237 -17.00 -9.31 -19.15
C LEU A 237 -17.70 -10.50 -18.49
N ASP A 238 -17.28 -11.71 -18.84
CA ASP A 238 -17.65 -12.88 -18.06
C ASP A 238 -16.77 -12.80 -16.80
N HIS A 239 -17.38 -12.52 -15.65
CA HIS A 239 -16.69 -12.32 -14.37
C HIS A 239 -16.31 -13.66 -13.72
N ASN A 240 -16.03 -14.68 -14.54
CA ASN A 240 -15.52 -15.92 -14.00
C ASN A 240 -14.07 -15.70 -13.60
N ALA A 241 -13.74 -16.07 -12.37
CA ALA A 241 -12.37 -16.01 -11.85
C ALA A 241 -11.39 -16.73 -12.79
N TRP A 242 -10.11 -16.35 -12.72
CA TRP A 242 -9.00 -16.98 -13.46
C TRP A 242 -8.97 -16.78 -14.98
N LEU A 243 -9.90 -16.02 -15.58
CA LEU A 243 -9.88 -15.74 -17.03
C LEU A 243 -8.76 -14.79 -17.50
N GLY A 244 -8.02 -14.19 -16.57
CA GLY A 244 -6.96 -13.21 -16.89
C GLY A 244 -7.51 -11.86 -17.38
N ASN A 245 -8.76 -11.57 -17.08
CA ASN A 245 -9.35 -10.26 -17.31
C ASN A 245 -8.96 -9.32 -16.16
N PRO A 246 -8.51 -8.08 -16.44
CA PRO A 246 -8.24 -7.12 -15.37
C PRO A 246 -9.52 -6.85 -14.57
N PRO A 247 -9.46 -6.80 -13.23
CA PRO A 247 -10.62 -6.54 -12.41
C PRO A 247 -11.17 -5.12 -12.67
N PRO A 248 -12.50 -4.94 -12.61
CA PRO A 248 -13.08 -3.63 -12.76
C PRO A 248 -12.84 -2.77 -11.51
N LEU A 249 -12.83 -1.45 -11.74
CA LEU A 249 -12.73 -0.43 -10.71
C LEU A 249 -14.12 0.07 -10.33
N LEU A 250 -14.45 0.04 -9.05
CA LEU A 250 -15.61 0.70 -8.48
C LEU A 250 -15.19 2.10 -8.01
N ARG A 251 -15.72 3.14 -8.65
CA ARG A 251 -15.45 4.52 -8.22
C ARG A 251 -16.16 4.78 -6.89
N LEU A 252 -15.39 5.01 -5.83
CA LEU A 252 -15.90 5.33 -4.50
C LEU A 252 -16.22 6.83 -4.39
N ALA A 253 -15.29 7.68 -4.82
CA ALA A 253 -15.45 9.13 -4.75
C ALA A 253 -14.51 9.89 -5.70
N ILE A 254 -14.90 11.12 -6.02
CA ILE A 254 -14.00 12.17 -6.48
C ILE A 254 -14.00 13.24 -5.41
N VAL A 255 -12.83 13.55 -4.89
CA VAL A 255 -12.62 14.48 -3.79
C VAL A 255 -11.92 15.71 -4.34
N ASP A 256 -12.57 16.87 -4.26
CA ASP A 256 -11.95 18.15 -4.58
C ASP A 256 -11.23 18.67 -3.32
N LEU A 257 -9.93 18.94 -3.43
CA LEU A 257 -9.12 19.51 -2.35
C LEU A 257 -9.38 21.01 -2.16
N ALA A 258 -10.26 21.61 -2.97
CA ALA A 258 -10.61 23.03 -2.94
C ALA A 258 -9.38 23.95 -3.05
N LEU A 259 -8.36 23.51 -3.79
CA LEU A 259 -7.15 24.29 -4.01
C LEU A 259 -7.48 25.51 -4.87
N PRO A 260 -6.74 26.63 -4.72
CA PRO A 260 -6.90 27.81 -5.58
C PRO A 260 -6.82 27.44 -7.08
N ARG A 261 -7.30 28.30 -7.99
CA ARG A 261 -7.05 28.02 -9.41
C ARG A 261 -5.61 28.40 -9.75
N ARG A 262 -4.80 27.42 -10.17
CA ARG A 262 -3.45 27.64 -10.70
C ARG A 262 -3.45 27.78 -12.22
N ALA A 263 -2.38 28.39 -12.76
CA ALA A 263 -2.10 28.45 -14.19
C ALA A 263 -1.81 27.04 -14.77
N GLU A 264 -1.64 26.96 -16.09
CA GLU A 264 -1.57 25.73 -16.93
C GLU A 264 -0.71 24.56 -16.41
N SER A 265 0.25 24.79 -15.50
CA SER A 265 1.11 23.75 -14.91
C SER A 265 0.41 22.86 -13.88
N GLY A 266 -0.75 23.26 -13.35
CA GLY A 266 -1.49 22.49 -12.33
C GLY A 266 -0.77 22.36 -10.97
N TYR A 267 -1.26 21.43 -10.16
CA TYR A 267 -0.74 21.10 -8.82
C TYR A 267 0.17 19.88 -8.82
N ASN A 268 1.23 19.96 -8.03
CA ASN A 268 1.98 18.77 -7.60
C ASN A 268 1.34 18.26 -6.30
N ILE A 269 0.85 17.03 -6.34
CA ILE A 269 0.19 16.39 -5.20
C ILE A 269 0.91 15.07 -4.94
N SER A 270 1.33 14.83 -3.70
CA SER A 270 1.88 13.56 -3.24
C SER A 270 0.93 12.93 -2.22
N LEU A 271 0.82 11.61 -2.24
CA LEU A 271 -0.14 10.87 -1.41
C LEU A 271 0.61 9.99 -0.39
N PHE A 272 0.08 9.91 0.82
CA PHE A 272 0.65 9.10 1.90
C PHE A 272 -0.45 8.40 2.69
N ILE A 273 -0.19 7.19 3.16
CA ILE A 273 -1.09 6.48 4.09
C ILE A 273 -0.83 6.90 5.53
N ASP A 274 -1.88 6.87 6.36
CA ASP A 274 -1.72 6.88 7.81
C ASP A 274 -1.30 5.49 8.30
N THR A 275 -0.30 5.42 9.17
CA THR A 275 0.26 4.14 9.63
C THR A 275 -0.63 3.41 10.64
N LEU A 276 -1.61 4.10 11.25
CA LEU A 276 -2.49 3.54 12.27
C LEU A 276 -3.95 3.43 11.80
N MET A 277 -4.41 4.39 10.99
CA MET A 277 -5.78 4.45 10.50
C MET A 277 -5.81 4.27 8.97
N PRO A 278 -5.88 3.04 8.45
CA PRO A 278 -5.73 2.77 7.02
C PRO A 278 -6.81 3.42 6.15
N GLU A 279 -7.95 3.81 6.70
CA GLU A 279 -8.99 4.61 6.01
C GLU A 279 -8.58 6.07 5.77
N ARG A 280 -7.47 6.53 6.36
CA ARG A 280 -6.97 7.90 6.25
C ARG A 280 -5.81 7.98 5.25
N ILE A 281 -5.93 8.90 4.32
CA ILE A 281 -4.91 9.25 3.33
C ILE A 281 -4.56 10.72 3.51
N TYR A 282 -3.27 11.04 3.51
CA TYR A 282 -2.79 12.42 3.48
C TYR A 282 -2.46 12.83 2.05
N SER A 283 -2.86 14.06 1.71
CA SER A 283 -2.49 14.73 0.47
C SER A 283 -1.55 15.87 0.80
N LEU A 284 -0.32 15.79 0.29
CA LEU A 284 0.67 16.85 0.35
C LEU A 284 0.63 17.63 -0.96
N HIS A 285 0.41 18.93 -0.89
CA HIS A 285 0.35 19.81 -2.05
C HIS A 285 1.00 21.17 -1.75
N ASP A 286 1.10 22.02 -2.76
CA ASP A 286 1.77 23.33 -2.65
C ASP A 286 1.17 24.26 -1.58
N GLY A 287 -0.08 24.01 -1.18
CA GLY A 287 -0.80 24.79 -0.17
C GLY A 287 -0.70 24.23 1.25
N GLY A 288 -0.13 23.04 1.44
CA GLY A 288 -0.05 22.38 2.74
C GLY A 288 -0.39 20.89 2.70
N ILE A 289 -1.02 20.42 3.75
CA ILE A 289 -1.37 19.02 3.98
C ILE A 289 -2.86 18.92 4.29
N ASP A 290 -3.57 18.09 3.53
CA ASP A 290 -4.95 17.71 3.78
C ASP A 290 -5.04 16.25 4.21
N SER A 291 -5.97 15.94 5.12
CA SER A 291 -6.33 14.60 5.56
C SER A 291 -7.67 14.20 4.96
N ILE A 292 -7.69 13.09 4.24
CA ILE A 292 -8.86 12.51 3.58
C ILE A 292 -9.21 11.23 4.32
N VAL A 293 -10.43 11.16 4.87
CA VAL A 293 -10.92 10.00 5.62
C VAL A 293 -12.04 9.33 4.85
N LEU A 294 -11.87 8.04 4.57
CA LEU A 294 -12.88 7.18 3.99
C LEU A 294 -13.85 6.72 5.07
N HIS A 295 -15.15 6.93 4.85
CA HIS A 295 -16.21 6.53 5.81
C HIS A 295 -16.95 5.26 5.39
N PHE A 296 -16.71 4.78 4.18
CA PHE A 296 -17.40 3.64 3.61
C PHE A 296 -16.45 2.89 2.67
N LEU A 297 -16.45 1.57 2.79
CA LEU A 297 -15.73 0.67 1.90
C LEU A 297 -16.61 -0.53 1.54
N PRO A 298 -16.68 -0.91 0.25
CA PRO A 298 -17.67 -1.85 -0.24
C PRO A 298 -17.59 -3.22 0.44
N PHE A 299 -16.41 -3.78 0.68
CA PHE A 299 -16.29 -5.13 1.24
C PHE A 299 -16.15 -5.15 2.77
N THR A 300 -15.53 -4.13 3.35
CA THR A 300 -15.32 -4.01 4.80
C THR A 300 -16.56 -3.51 5.53
N SER A 301 -17.33 -2.58 4.94
CA SER A 301 -18.54 -2.06 5.60
C SER A 301 -19.73 -3.01 5.49
N GLN A 302 -19.81 -3.85 4.45
CA GLN A 302 -20.93 -4.79 4.25
C GLN A 302 -20.94 -5.97 5.23
N THR A 303 -19.79 -6.38 5.78
CA THR A 303 -19.73 -7.50 6.74
C THR A 303 -20.41 -7.20 8.07
N ASN A 304 -20.72 -5.93 8.36
CA ASN A 304 -21.30 -5.50 9.63
C ASN A 304 -22.84 -5.54 9.67
N GLY A 305 -23.49 -6.02 8.59
CA GLY A 305 -24.95 -6.29 8.57
C GLY A 305 -25.85 -5.05 8.74
N LYS A 306 -25.27 -3.85 8.71
CA LYS A 306 -25.99 -2.58 8.66
C LYS A 306 -25.77 -1.98 7.28
N ASP A 307 -26.87 -1.59 6.63
CA ASP A 307 -26.85 -0.67 5.51
C ASP A 307 -26.29 0.68 6.01
N ASP A 308 -24.99 0.74 6.25
CA ASP A 308 -24.30 2.01 6.47
C ASP A 308 -24.40 2.77 5.14
N THR A 309 -25.19 3.84 5.15
CA THR A 309 -25.39 4.71 3.99
C THR A 309 -24.03 5.11 3.44
N MET A 310 -23.82 4.93 2.13
CA MET A 310 -22.59 5.26 1.40
C MET A 310 -22.15 6.70 1.71
N ARG A 311 -21.31 6.87 2.73
CA ARG A 311 -20.93 8.19 3.25
C ARG A 311 -19.73 8.68 2.47
N THR A 312 -19.84 9.89 1.93
CA THR A 312 -18.76 10.53 1.17
C THR A 312 -17.52 10.72 2.04
N PRO A 313 -16.30 10.59 1.49
CA PRO A 313 -15.07 10.91 2.21
C PRO A 313 -15.11 12.33 2.78
N SER A 314 -14.47 12.53 3.94
CA SER A 314 -14.27 13.88 4.50
C SER A 314 -12.86 14.36 4.23
N VAL A 315 -12.72 15.67 4.00
CA VAL A 315 -11.44 16.34 3.79
C VAL A 315 -11.25 17.36 4.91
N HIS A 316 -10.08 17.30 5.57
CA HIS A 316 -9.73 18.22 6.63
C HIS A 316 -8.33 18.80 6.38
N PRO A 317 -8.18 20.12 6.23
CA PRO A 317 -6.86 20.73 6.17
C PRO A 317 -6.16 20.56 7.51
N VAL A 318 -4.98 19.95 7.49
CA VAL A 318 -4.16 19.67 8.68
C VAL A 318 -3.15 20.80 8.88
N LEU A 319 -2.49 21.20 7.79
CA LEU A 319 -1.51 22.27 7.79
C LEU A 319 -1.74 23.12 6.53
N ASN A 320 -1.82 24.43 6.69
CA ASN A 320 -1.90 25.36 5.56
C ASN A 320 -0.68 26.28 5.59
N THR A 321 0.08 26.29 4.50
CA THR A 321 1.28 27.13 4.35
C THR A 321 1.03 28.39 3.53
N CYS A 322 -0.17 28.56 2.97
CA CYS A 322 -0.55 29.75 2.23
C CYS A 322 -0.98 30.88 3.18
N GLN A 323 -0.06 31.81 3.48
CA GLN A 323 -0.44 33.12 4.04
C GLN A 323 -0.84 34.08 2.91
N ASN A 324 -2.10 34.53 2.93
CA ASN A 324 -2.61 35.71 2.20
C ASN A 324 -2.15 35.90 0.74
N GLY A 325 -2.20 34.85 -0.08
CA GLY A 325 -2.04 34.96 -1.55
C GLY A 325 -0.62 35.30 -2.03
N SER A 326 0.39 35.29 -1.15
CA SER A 326 1.78 35.38 -1.57
C SER A 326 2.36 33.97 -1.72
N ALA A 327 2.76 33.60 -2.93
CA ALA A 327 3.30 32.29 -3.26
C ALA A 327 4.76 32.08 -2.82
N SER A 328 5.23 32.83 -1.81
CA SER A 328 6.65 32.91 -1.41
C SER A 328 6.97 32.32 -0.03
N GLU A 329 6.03 31.65 0.62
CA GLU A 329 6.19 31.08 1.98
C GLU A 329 6.08 29.54 1.97
N PRO A 330 6.64 28.84 2.98
CA PRO A 330 7.45 27.66 2.76
C PRO A 330 6.65 26.49 2.17
N SER A 331 7.06 26.04 0.98
CA SER A 331 6.59 24.77 0.44
C SER A 331 7.18 23.63 1.27
N ILE A 332 6.32 22.72 1.69
CA ILE A 332 6.72 21.50 2.36
C ILE A 332 7.45 20.62 1.35
N CYS A 333 8.64 20.15 1.69
CA CYS A 333 9.46 19.30 0.83
C CYS A 333 9.62 17.87 1.37
N GLY A 334 9.18 17.61 2.62
CA GLY A 334 9.17 16.27 3.20
C GLY A 334 7.96 16.08 4.10
N PHE A 335 7.40 14.86 4.08
CA PHE A 335 6.28 14.45 4.92
C PHE A 335 6.44 12.99 5.31
N VAL A 336 6.10 12.66 6.56
CA VAL A 336 5.95 11.27 7.01
C VAL A 336 4.82 11.19 8.03
N SER A 337 4.01 10.13 7.91
CA SER A 337 3.07 9.70 8.96
C SER A 337 3.75 8.64 9.81
N LEU A 338 3.64 8.77 11.14
CA LEU A 338 4.26 7.89 12.11
C LEU A 338 3.22 7.46 13.14
N SER A 339 3.32 6.24 13.63
CA SER A 339 2.61 5.79 14.83
C SER A 339 3.60 5.60 15.97
N ASP A 340 3.20 5.97 17.18
CA ASP A 340 3.99 5.67 18.38
C ASP A 340 3.47 4.40 19.10
N SER A 341 4.23 3.96 20.11
CA SER A 341 3.88 2.80 20.94
C SER A 341 2.65 3.00 21.81
N PHE A 342 2.16 4.24 21.95
CA PHE A 342 0.95 4.57 22.71
C PHE A 342 -0.31 4.55 21.84
N GLY A 343 -0.17 4.29 20.54
CA GLY A 343 -1.29 4.26 19.61
C GLY A 343 -1.72 5.66 19.15
N TYR A 344 -0.82 6.64 19.19
CA TYR A 344 -1.05 7.93 18.56
C TYR A 344 -0.50 7.94 17.14
N SER A 345 -1.21 8.62 16.25
CA SER A 345 -0.73 8.97 14.92
C SER A 345 -0.12 10.37 14.96
N TRP A 346 1.01 10.54 14.30
CA TRP A 346 1.76 11.78 14.21
C TRP A 346 2.05 12.07 12.75
N ILE A 347 2.13 13.35 12.41
CA ILE A 347 2.73 13.78 11.16
C ILE A 347 3.97 14.61 11.44
N VAL A 348 4.99 14.40 10.63
CA VAL A 348 6.20 15.20 10.61
C VAL A 348 6.38 15.74 9.21
N ALA A 349 6.42 17.07 9.10
CA ALA A 349 6.61 17.76 7.83
C ALA A 349 7.85 18.67 7.91
N VAL A 350 8.61 18.71 6.81
CA VAL A 350 9.80 19.56 6.68
C VAL A 350 9.57 20.55 5.55
N THR A 351 9.84 21.81 5.81
CA THR A 351 9.77 22.89 4.83
C THR A 351 11.08 23.04 4.06
N LEU A 352 11.05 23.71 2.90
CA LEU A 352 12.28 24.13 2.21
C LEU A 352 13.19 25.04 3.06
N SER A 353 12.63 25.76 4.05
CA SER A 353 13.38 26.54 5.05
C SER A 353 14.02 25.66 6.15
N GLN A 354 13.91 24.34 6.07
CA GLN A 354 14.41 23.36 7.06
C GLN A 354 13.71 23.47 8.42
N GLU A 355 12.50 24.05 8.46
CA GLU A 355 11.66 24.03 9.65
C GLU A 355 10.95 22.67 9.72
N CYS A 356 10.85 22.12 10.94
CA CYS A 356 10.20 20.86 11.21
C CYS A 356 8.89 21.12 11.96
N VAL A 357 7.78 20.66 11.38
CA VAL A 357 6.45 20.73 11.96
C VAL A 357 6.05 19.32 12.39
N VAL A 358 5.78 19.15 13.68
CA VAL A 358 5.30 17.88 14.26
C VAL A 358 3.91 18.11 14.81
N LEU A 359 2.93 17.35 14.33
CA LEU A 359 1.54 17.47 14.76
C LEU A 359 1.02 16.11 15.21
N GLU A 360 0.40 16.10 16.38
CA GLU A 360 -0.39 14.96 16.86
C GLU A 360 -1.67 14.90 16.05
N MET A 361 -1.90 13.77 15.39
CA MET A 361 -3.12 13.49 14.68
C MET A 361 -4.03 12.72 15.61
N LYS A 362 -5.11 13.36 16.05
CA LYS A 362 -6.16 12.66 16.78
C LYS A 362 -6.68 11.53 15.90
N THR A 363 -6.52 10.30 16.38
CA THR A 363 -7.44 9.22 16.08
C THR A 363 -8.79 9.74 16.54
N TRP A 364 -9.68 10.04 15.60
CA TRP A 364 -11.01 10.48 15.97
C TRP A 364 -11.65 9.31 16.71
N ASP A 365 -11.72 9.39 18.04
CA ASP A 365 -12.59 8.53 18.84
C ASP A 365 -13.98 8.59 18.19
N LEU A 366 -14.53 7.43 17.84
CA LEU A 366 -15.82 7.22 17.18
C LEU A 366 -15.88 7.59 15.69
N LEU A 367 -15.83 6.57 14.82
CA LEU A 367 -16.78 6.40 13.69
C LEU A 367 -16.65 5.05 12.96
N LEU A 368 -15.71 4.17 13.33
CA LEU A 368 -15.81 2.74 13.02
C LEU A 368 -16.50 2.03 14.19
N PRO A 369 -17.57 1.25 13.99
CA PRO A 369 -18.15 0.47 15.07
C PRO A 369 -17.12 -0.55 15.56
N LEU A 370 -16.59 -0.35 16.77
CA LEU A 370 -15.95 -1.40 17.54
C LEU A 370 -16.99 -2.49 17.83
N SER A 371 -17.02 -3.56 17.05
CA SER A 371 -17.61 -4.83 17.48
C SER A 371 -16.53 -5.89 17.54
N ILE A 372 -15.76 -5.86 18.63
CA ILE A 372 -15.15 -7.09 19.12
C ILE A 372 -16.33 -7.96 19.54
N ASP A 373 -16.56 -9.03 18.79
CA ASP A 373 -17.53 -10.07 19.10
C ASP A 373 -17.09 -10.79 20.37
N MET A 374 -17.36 -10.18 21.53
CA MET A 374 -17.45 -10.92 22.78
C MET A 374 -18.81 -11.63 22.78
N GLU A 375 -18.94 -12.68 21.96
CA GLU A 375 -19.90 -13.73 22.26
C GLU A 375 -19.61 -14.21 23.69
N LYS A 376 -20.42 -13.75 24.65
CA LYS A 376 -20.61 -14.42 25.93
C LYS A 376 -21.18 -15.80 25.67
N LYS A 377 -20.34 -16.76 25.27
CA LYS A 377 -20.60 -18.17 25.55
C LYS A 377 -20.00 -18.46 26.92
N ASN A 378 -20.90 -18.51 27.91
CA ASN A 378 -20.64 -19.16 29.19
C ASN A 378 -20.23 -20.61 28.92
N ILE A 379 -18.93 -20.90 28.90
CA ILE A 379 -18.42 -22.25 29.05
C ILE A 379 -18.00 -22.38 30.50
N GLN A 380 -18.83 -23.08 31.27
CA GLN A 380 -18.48 -23.54 32.61
C GLN A 380 -17.23 -24.41 32.51
N SER A 381 -16.19 -24.03 33.23
CA SER A 381 -14.99 -24.81 33.46
C SER A 381 -15.31 -26.05 34.28
N VAL A 382 -15.03 -27.26 33.78
CA VAL A 382 -14.42 -28.35 34.57
C VAL A 382 -13.64 -29.27 33.63
N GLY A 383 -12.32 -29.24 33.74
CA GLY A 383 -11.40 -30.15 33.05
C GLY A 383 -9.96 -29.72 33.29
N GLN A 384 -9.40 -30.11 34.43
CA GLN A 384 -7.99 -29.90 34.77
C GLN A 384 -7.08 -30.54 33.73
N SER A 385 -6.16 -29.77 33.14
CA SER A 385 -4.87 -30.31 32.68
C SER A 385 -3.78 -29.22 32.63
N ASN A 386 -2.90 -29.29 33.62
CA ASN A 386 -1.49 -28.86 33.63
C ASN A 386 -1.10 -27.56 32.90
N GLU A 387 -1.01 -26.48 33.67
CA GLU A 387 -0.14 -25.33 33.38
C GLU A 387 1.28 -25.83 33.08
N ARG A 388 1.73 -25.69 31.83
CA ARG A 388 3.16 -25.54 31.55
C ARG A 388 3.44 -24.05 31.59
N ASP A 389 4.33 -23.66 32.48
CA ASP A 389 4.88 -22.31 32.62
C ASP A 389 5.31 -21.74 31.26
N ILE A 390 4.49 -20.83 30.71
CA ILE A 390 4.96 -19.90 29.68
C ILE A 390 5.77 -18.85 30.44
N GLN A 391 7.10 -18.98 30.40
CA GLN A 391 7.96 -17.89 30.88
C GLN A 391 7.72 -16.66 30.00
N PRO A 392 7.35 -15.51 30.57
CA PRO A 392 7.18 -14.30 29.79
C PRO A 392 8.53 -13.88 29.23
N ILE A 393 8.61 -13.77 27.90
CA ILE A 393 9.79 -13.36 27.12
C ILE A 393 10.22 -11.91 27.45
N ILE A 394 9.41 -11.15 28.19
CA ILE A 394 9.63 -9.75 28.56
C ILE A 394 9.38 -9.57 30.07
N SER A 395 10.32 -8.92 30.76
CA SER A 395 10.21 -8.69 32.20
C SER A 395 9.01 -7.79 32.52
N LYS A 396 8.31 -8.07 33.64
CA LYS A 396 7.16 -7.26 34.10
C LYS A 396 7.53 -5.79 34.36
N GLU A 397 8.82 -5.48 34.53
CA GLU A 397 9.35 -4.13 34.76
C GLU A 397 9.44 -3.30 33.46
N LEU A 398 9.58 -3.95 32.28
CA LEU A 398 9.52 -3.30 30.97
C LEU A 398 8.09 -2.89 30.59
N LEU A 399 7.09 -3.61 31.10
CA LEU A 399 5.67 -3.31 30.86
C LEU A 399 5.15 -2.14 31.71
N SER A 400 5.83 -1.80 32.81
CA SER A 400 5.44 -0.71 33.70
C SER A 400 5.97 0.66 33.29
N GLY A 401 6.76 0.75 32.21
CA GLY A 401 7.44 1.98 31.80
C GLY A 401 8.53 2.44 32.78
N PRO A 402 9.35 3.44 32.41
CA PRO A 402 10.24 4.09 33.35
C PRO A 402 9.41 4.82 34.41
N LYS A 403 9.88 4.83 35.67
CA LYS A 403 9.22 5.56 36.76
C LYS A 403 9.13 7.04 36.39
N GLU A 404 7.93 7.63 36.49
CA GLU A 404 7.74 9.07 36.29
C GLU A 404 8.65 9.85 37.23
N VAL A 405 9.72 10.42 36.66
CA VAL A 405 10.50 11.43 37.34
C VAL A 405 9.87 12.76 36.98
N LEU A 406 9.25 13.40 37.97
CA LEU A 406 8.86 14.79 37.87
C LEU A 406 10.12 15.60 37.60
N VAL A 407 10.35 15.93 36.33
CA VAL A 407 11.29 16.96 35.93
C VAL A 407 10.97 18.19 36.79
N PRO A 408 11.96 18.79 37.48
CA PRO A 408 11.72 19.99 38.27
C PRO A 408 11.00 20.97 37.36
N TRP A 409 9.75 21.30 37.69
CA TRP A 409 8.97 22.26 36.92
C TRP A 409 9.83 23.48 36.74
N ALA A 410 10.26 23.71 35.49
CA ALA A 410 11.13 24.83 35.16
C ALA A 410 10.41 26.09 35.64
N SER A 411 10.98 26.75 36.65
CA SER A 411 10.54 28.09 37.03
C SER A 411 10.51 28.93 35.75
N GLN A 412 9.55 29.84 35.63
CA GLN A 412 9.38 30.69 34.44
C GLN A 412 10.67 31.44 34.02
N SER A 413 11.68 31.52 34.90
CA SER A 413 13.00 32.08 34.62
C SER A 413 13.91 31.21 33.74
N LEU A 414 13.67 29.90 33.61
CA LEU A 414 14.57 28.97 32.89
C LEU A 414 14.27 28.84 31.39
N ARG A 415 13.06 29.17 30.94
CA ARG A 415 12.72 29.20 29.49
C ARG A 415 13.38 30.35 28.72
N ALA A 416 13.97 31.32 29.42
CA ALA A 416 14.58 32.51 28.84
C ALA A 416 16.12 32.46 28.80
N VAL A 417 16.74 31.35 29.22
CA VAL A 417 18.20 31.22 29.28
C VAL A 417 18.71 30.62 27.97
N ALA A 418 19.58 31.34 27.27
CA ALA A 418 20.18 30.89 26.02
C ALA A 418 21.08 29.65 26.25
N ALA A 419 21.02 28.67 25.34
CA ALA A 419 21.72 27.39 25.47
C ALA A 419 23.26 27.52 25.47
N ASP A 420 23.79 28.67 25.07
CA ASP A 420 25.21 28.99 25.06
C ASP A 420 25.70 29.61 26.39
N SER A 421 24.79 30.00 27.29
CA SER A 421 25.16 30.50 28.62
C SER A 421 25.63 29.37 29.54
N ILE A 422 26.38 29.73 30.58
CA ILE A 422 26.90 28.76 31.57
C ILE A 422 25.73 28.07 32.29
N GLU A 423 24.68 28.82 32.64
CA GLU A 423 23.47 28.31 33.24
C GLU A 423 22.71 27.39 32.28
N GLY A 424 22.55 27.79 31.00
CA GLY A 424 21.87 26.99 29.98
C GLY A 424 22.56 25.65 29.71
N ARG A 425 23.90 25.65 29.62
CA ARG A 425 24.70 24.43 29.46
C ARG A 425 24.62 23.52 30.69
N SER A 426 24.66 24.08 31.89
CA SER A 426 24.53 23.31 33.13
C SER A 426 23.16 22.65 33.23
N THR A 427 22.10 23.37 32.87
CA THR A 427 20.73 22.83 32.88
C THR A 427 20.56 21.76 31.80
N LEU A 428 21.05 21.98 30.58
CA LEU A 428 21.06 20.95 29.52
C LEU A 428 21.81 19.70 29.94
N HIS A 429 22.96 19.85 30.60
CA HIS A 429 23.72 18.71 31.11
C HIS A 429 22.93 17.91 32.16
N GLN A 430 22.21 18.59 33.05
CA GLN A 430 21.33 17.94 34.03
C GLN A 430 20.15 17.21 33.35
N TYR A 431 19.55 17.82 32.32
CA TYR A 431 18.50 17.17 31.52
C TYR A 431 19.00 15.93 30.81
N PHE A 432 20.18 16.02 30.17
CA PHE A 432 20.76 14.90 29.45
C PHE A 432 21.11 13.74 30.39
N LYS A 433 21.64 14.06 31.57
CA LYS A 433 21.91 13.07 32.61
C LYS A 433 20.63 12.39 33.10
N LEU A 434 19.59 13.16 33.40
CA LEU A 434 18.30 12.62 33.84
C LEU A 434 17.65 11.75 32.77
N PHE A 435 17.71 12.17 31.51
CA PHE A 435 17.21 11.40 30.37
C PHE A 435 17.97 10.08 30.21
N HIS A 436 19.30 10.11 30.32
CA HIS A 436 20.12 8.91 30.22
C HIS A 436 19.82 7.91 31.35
N GLU A 437 19.81 8.37 32.60
CA GLU A 437 19.53 7.53 33.78
C GLU A 437 18.09 6.97 33.77
N THR A 438 17.12 7.71 33.23
CA THR A 438 15.70 7.32 33.32
C THR A 438 15.25 6.49 32.13
N TYR A 439 15.68 6.83 30.91
CA TYR A 439 15.16 6.25 29.67
C TYR A 439 16.18 5.35 28.98
N VAL A 440 17.46 5.75 28.93
CA VAL A 440 18.50 4.96 28.26
C VAL A 440 18.89 3.75 29.08
N GLU A 441 19.14 3.91 30.39
CA GLU A 441 19.40 2.75 31.27
C GLU A 441 18.19 1.80 31.38
N TYR A 442 16.97 2.33 31.29
CA TYR A 442 15.76 1.50 31.25
C TYR A 442 15.69 0.64 29.98
N ALA A 443 15.99 1.22 28.82
CA ALA A 443 16.01 0.49 27.55
C ALA A 443 17.09 -0.60 27.48
N HIS A 444 18.15 -0.50 28.31
CA HIS A 444 19.24 -1.49 28.37
C HIS A 444 19.02 -2.60 29.43
N LYS A 445 17.94 -2.57 30.21
CA LYS A 445 17.55 -3.68 31.11
C LYS A 445 16.88 -4.80 30.31
N ARG A 446 17.69 -5.59 29.61
CA ARG A 446 17.28 -6.81 28.91
C ARG A 446 17.59 -8.05 29.73
#